data_AF-A0A839PQ71-F1
#
_entry.id   AF-A0A839PQ71-F1
#
_cell.length_a   1.000
_cell.length_b   1.000
_cell.length_c   1.000
_cell.angle_alpha   90.00
_cell.angle_beta   90.00
_cell.angle_gamma   90.00
#
_symmetry.space_group_name_H-M   'P 1'
#
loop_
_entity.id
_entity.type
_entity.pdbx_description
1 polymer ?
#
loop_
_entity_poly.entity_id
_entity_poly.type
_entity_poly.pdbx_seq_one_letter_code
_entity_poly.pdbx_strand_id
1 'polypeptide(L)'
;MLRRPTSVPDGVPVLSRGRHRNARRGACFMEMASFLAGEKWSDHPACTHPLLATVARCVNDLADNGTRQRLTPMINDVIGLYPTDPRVDAAIVLRAAQSALPVASQERQNLMAIAILQAEVSLNPAVARGAELSAGSRHAFDHAPAAERWARRFMAQAGTTGQPLRERATSKLAALAVESVATACTPDVDDRLVHLLRDCITVTSLYVRDDAVATTTTAATTAASEVGTSREVRVTADSAARTEPATA
;
A
#
# COMPACT_ATOMS: atom_id res chain seq x y z
N MET A 1 -31.99 -9.08 26.42
CA MET A 1 -30.68 -9.50 26.99
C MET A 1 -29.66 -8.42 26.67
N LEU A 2 -29.27 -7.60 27.64
CA LEU A 2 -28.27 -6.54 27.44
C LEU A 2 -26.88 -7.20 27.39
N ARG A 3 -26.20 -7.09 26.25
CA ARG A 3 -24.81 -7.54 26.08
C ARG A 3 -23.94 -6.74 27.05
N ARG A 4 -23.25 -7.43 27.96
CA ARG A 4 -22.26 -6.83 28.85
C ARG A 4 -21.17 -6.17 27.98
N PRO A 5 -20.79 -4.90 28.21
CA PRO A 5 -19.67 -4.32 27.47
C PRO A 5 -18.43 -5.17 27.79
N THR A 6 -17.77 -5.65 26.74
CA THR A 6 -16.48 -6.34 26.86
C THR A 6 -15.50 -5.36 27.48
N SER A 7 -15.17 -5.55 28.75
CA SER A 7 -14.12 -4.79 29.42
C SER A 7 -12.82 -5.07 28.68
N VAL A 8 -12.28 -4.03 28.03
CA VAL A 8 -10.93 -4.07 27.47
C VAL A 8 -9.97 -4.38 28.62
N PRO A 9 -9.08 -5.38 28.51
CA PRO A 9 -8.11 -5.69 29.56
C PRO A 9 -7.32 -4.46 29.96
N ASP A 10 -7.04 -4.31 31.26
CA ASP A 10 -6.29 -3.18 31.79
C ASP A 10 -4.96 -3.01 31.02
N GLY A 11 -4.79 -1.85 30.40
CA GLY A 11 -3.58 -1.50 29.66
C GLY A 11 -3.66 -1.58 28.14
N VAL A 12 -4.71 -2.16 27.54
CA VAL A 12 -4.93 -2.10 26.08
C VAL A 12 -5.61 -0.76 25.73
N PRO A 13 -4.99 0.11 24.92
CA PRO A 13 -5.60 1.38 24.54
C PRO A 13 -6.93 1.21 23.80
N VAL A 14 -7.83 2.20 23.93
CA VAL A 14 -9.04 2.28 23.09
C VAL A 14 -8.76 3.21 21.92
N LEU A 15 -9.21 2.84 20.72
CA LEU A 15 -9.05 3.70 19.55
C LEU A 15 -9.82 5.02 19.71
N SER A 16 -9.11 6.12 19.51
CA SER A 16 -9.61 7.50 19.56
C SER A 16 -8.98 8.34 18.46
N ARG A 17 -9.60 9.50 18.17
CA ARG A 17 -9.12 10.44 17.15
C ARG A 17 -7.87 11.18 17.63
N GLY A 18 -6.96 11.42 16.69
CA GLY A 18 -5.79 12.28 16.88
C GLY A 18 -4.62 11.58 17.57
N ARG A 19 -3.58 12.35 17.86
CA ARG A 19 -2.32 11.87 18.45
C ARG A 19 -2.39 11.88 19.97
N HIS A 20 -1.86 10.84 20.60
CA HIS A 20 -1.86 10.65 22.05
C HIS A 20 -0.43 10.57 22.60
N ARG A 21 -0.26 11.02 23.84
CA ARG A 21 1.05 11.00 24.52
C ARG A 21 1.44 9.62 25.06
N ASN A 22 0.45 8.74 25.31
CA ASN A 22 0.64 7.39 25.83
C ASN A 22 -0.66 6.58 25.79
N ALA A 23 -0.52 5.26 25.94
CA ALA A 23 -1.59 4.24 25.97
C ALA A 23 -2.78 4.55 26.90
N ARG A 24 -2.54 5.20 28.04
CA ARG A 24 -3.60 5.49 29.02
C ARG A 24 -4.57 6.58 28.54
N ARG A 25 -4.22 7.34 27.51
CA ARG A 25 -5.04 8.43 26.95
C ARG A 25 -5.82 8.02 25.71
N GLY A 26 -5.79 6.74 25.34
CA GLY A 26 -6.26 6.24 24.06
C GLY A 26 -5.11 6.07 23.05
N ALA A 27 -5.46 5.63 21.85
CA ALA A 27 -4.52 5.45 20.74
C ALA A 27 -5.21 5.81 19.42
N CYS A 28 -4.47 6.38 18.47
CA CYS A 28 -4.86 6.24 17.08
C CYS A 28 -4.52 4.83 16.59
N PHE A 29 -5.00 4.48 15.39
CA PHE A 29 -4.70 3.20 14.76
C PHE A 29 -3.19 2.88 14.70
N MET A 30 -2.35 3.86 14.33
CA MET A 30 -0.89 3.67 14.19
C MET A 30 -0.15 3.65 15.53
N GLU A 31 -0.66 4.33 16.56
CA GLU A 31 -0.13 4.23 17.92
C GLU A 31 -0.36 2.84 18.50
N MET A 32 -1.52 2.24 18.23
CA MET A 32 -1.77 0.85 18.58
C MET A 32 -0.85 -0.09 17.79
N ALA A 33 -0.65 0.15 16.49
CA ALA A 33 0.25 -0.66 15.66
C ALA A 33 1.69 -0.61 16.18
N SER A 34 2.24 0.56 16.51
CA SER A 34 3.58 0.68 17.10
C SER A 34 3.67 -0.06 18.44
N PHE A 35 2.67 0.08 19.30
CA PHE A 35 2.62 -0.61 20.59
C PHE A 35 2.63 -2.14 20.44
N LEU A 36 1.79 -2.68 19.55
CA LEU A 36 1.70 -4.12 19.30
C LEU A 36 2.95 -4.68 18.60
N ALA A 37 3.62 -3.87 17.78
CA ALA A 37 4.89 -4.22 17.16
C ALA A 37 6.09 -4.16 18.13
N GLY A 38 5.89 -3.72 19.38
CA GLY A 38 6.97 -3.53 20.34
C GLY A 38 7.85 -2.31 20.06
N GLU A 39 7.40 -1.40 19.21
CA GLU A 39 8.11 -0.17 18.89
C GLU A 39 7.88 0.91 19.95
N LYS A 40 8.65 2.00 19.86
CA LYS A 40 8.38 3.21 20.64
C LYS A 40 7.01 3.77 20.23
N TRP A 41 6.20 4.15 21.22
CA TRP A 41 4.89 4.79 21.02
C TRP A 41 4.97 5.94 20.00
N SER A 42 4.34 5.75 18.85
CA SER A 42 4.37 6.68 17.72
C SER A 42 3.16 6.48 16.83
N ASP A 43 2.61 7.57 16.29
CA ASP A 43 1.63 7.53 15.19
C ASP A 43 2.32 7.42 13.81
N HIS A 44 3.66 7.40 13.79
CA HIS A 44 4.49 7.17 12.61
C HIS A 44 5.42 5.97 12.92
N PRO A 45 4.89 4.74 12.99
CA PRO A 45 5.68 3.54 13.23
C PRO A 45 6.64 3.21 12.08
N ALA A 46 7.70 2.46 12.38
CA ALA A 46 8.57 1.88 11.36
C ALA A 46 8.01 0.56 10.80
N CYS A 47 7.14 -0.11 11.56
CA CYS A 47 6.56 -1.41 11.19
C CYS A 47 5.52 -1.35 10.06
N THR A 48 5.15 -0.16 9.56
CA THR A 48 4.15 0.00 8.50
C THR A 48 4.64 1.00 7.45
N HIS A 49 4.35 0.71 6.18
CA HIS A 49 4.68 1.60 5.07
C HIS A 49 4.15 3.04 5.30
N PRO A 50 4.95 4.11 5.14
CA PRO A 50 4.58 5.47 5.57
C PRO A 50 3.29 6.01 4.93
N LEU A 51 3.05 5.71 3.66
CA LEU A 51 1.83 6.13 2.99
C LEU A 51 0.59 5.37 3.50
N LEU A 52 0.72 4.07 3.78
CA LEU A 52 -0.37 3.28 4.37
C LEU A 52 -0.68 3.77 5.79
N ALA A 53 0.35 4.09 6.58
CA ALA A 53 0.20 4.70 7.90
C ALA A 53 -0.54 6.05 7.82
N THR A 54 -0.31 6.83 6.76
CA THR A 54 -1.05 8.07 6.50
C THR A 54 -2.53 7.80 6.23
N VAL A 55 -2.86 6.86 5.34
CA VAL A 55 -4.25 6.46 5.06
C VAL A 55 -4.95 5.99 6.35
N ALA A 56 -4.30 5.10 7.11
CA ALA A 56 -4.86 4.56 8.34
C ALA A 56 -5.15 5.62 9.40
N ARG A 57 -4.25 6.61 9.58
CA ARG A 57 -4.48 7.75 10.47
C ARG A 57 -5.66 8.62 10.00
N CYS A 58 -5.71 8.97 8.72
CA CYS A 58 -6.82 9.74 8.17
C CYS A 58 -8.16 9.02 8.37
N VAL A 59 -8.22 7.71 8.08
CA VAL A 59 -9.43 6.89 8.27
C VAL A 59 -9.82 6.83 9.75
N ASN A 60 -8.87 6.59 10.67
CA ASN A 60 -9.12 6.58 12.11
C ASN A 60 -9.73 7.90 12.62
N ASP A 61 -9.19 9.02 12.13
CA ASP A 61 -9.55 10.34 12.60
C ASP A 61 -10.90 10.81 12.05
N LEU A 62 -11.27 10.35 10.86
CA LEU A 62 -12.51 10.71 10.19
C LEU A 62 -13.65 9.73 10.45
N ALA A 63 -13.37 8.49 10.85
CA ALA A 63 -14.38 7.54 11.28
C ALA A 63 -15.08 8.01 12.57
N ASP A 64 -16.36 7.71 12.69
CA ASP A 64 -17.10 7.89 13.93
C ASP A 64 -16.64 6.88 15.01
N ASN A 65 -17.16 6.99 16.23
CA ASN A 65 -16.71 6.14 17.33
C ASN A 65 -17.05 4.65 17.11
N GLY A 66 -18.21 4.34 16.50
CA GLY A 66 -18.61 2.97 16.23
C GLY A 66 -17.75 2.33 15.15
N THR A 67 -17.51 3.06 14.07
CA THR A 67 -16.70 2.64 12.92
C THR A 67 -15.24 2.49 13.29
N ARG A 68 -14.72 3.35 14.16
CA ARG A 68 -13.34 3.22 14.65
C ARG A 68 -13.10 1.86 15.30
N GLN A 69 -14.07 1.30 16.03
CA GLN A 69 -13.93 -0.04 16.62
C GLN A 69 -13.90 -1.16 15.57
N ARG A 70 -14.48 -0.95 14.39
CA ARG A 70 -14.39 -1.89 13.26
C ARG A 70 -13.00 -1.93 12.64
N LEU A 71 -12.15 -0.93 12.91
CA LEU A 71 -10.77 -0.89 12.43
C LEU A 71 -9.84 -1.75 13.28
N THR A 72 -10.19 -2.05 14.53
CA THR A 72 -9.34 -2.80 15.48
C THR A 72 -8.79 -4.12 14.92
N PRO A 73 -9.57 -4.97 14.23
CA PRO A 73 -9.03 -6.20 13.65
C PRO A 73 -7.93 -5.97 12.60
N MET A 74 -7.97 -4.84 11.89
CA MET A 74 -7.06 -4.51 10.80
C MET A 74 -5.70 -3.99 11.28
N ILE A 75 -5.55 -3.71 12.59
CA ILE A 75 -4.29 -3.21 13.15
C ILE A 75 -3.17 -4.24 13.01
N ASN A 76 -3.49 -5.53 13.21
CA ASN A 76 -2.49 -6.59 13.04
C ASN A 76 -2.08 -6.77 11.57
N ASP A 77 -2.97 -6.45 10.62
CA ASP A 77 -2.72 -6.63 9.18
C ASP A 77 -1.68 -5.64 8.63
N VAL A 78 -1.38 -4.56 9.36
CA VAL A 78 -0.39 -3.55 8.93
C VAL A 78 0.98 -3.70 9.60
N ILE A 79 1.10 -4.56 10.61
CA ILE A 79 2.36 -4.75 11.34
C ILE A 79 3.30 -5.59 10.48
N GLY A 80 4.50 -5.05 10.22
CA GLY A 80 5.48 -5.64 9.29
C GLY A 80 5.14 -5.41 7.82
N LEU A 81 4.07 -4.66 7.52
CA LEU A 81 3.65 -4.40 6.15
C LEU A 81 4.43 -3.23 5.55
N TYR A 82 5.68 -3.52 5.17
CA TYR A 82 6.66 -2.56 4.66
C TYR A 82 7.34 -3.09 3.39
N PRO A 83 6.65 -3.13 2.24
CA PRO A 83 7.29 -3.43 0.96
C PRO A 83 8.25 -2.30 0.57
N THR A 84 9.27 -2.64 -0.22
CA THR A 84 10.29 -1.66 -0.67
C THR A 84 10.14 -1.23 -2.13
N ASP A 85 9.22 -1.84 -2.87
CA ASP A 85 8.92 -1.48 -4.26
C ASP A 85 8.38 -0.03 -4.35
N PRO A 86 9.00 0.85 -5.16
CA PRO A 86 8.57 2.24 -5.30
C PRO A 86 7.16 2.39 -5.91
N ARG A 87 6.60 1.35 -6.53
CA ARG A 87 5.25 1.33 -7.10
C ARG A 87 4.15 1.25 -6.05
N VAL A 88 4.47 0.85 -4.82
CA VAL A 88 3.50 0.73 -3.71
C VAL A 88 2.76 2.05 -3.49
N ASP A 89 3.47 3.17 -3.56
CA ASP A 89 2.90 4.51 -3.40
C ASP A 89 1.81 4.80 -4.44
N ALA A 90 2.10 4.49 -5.71
CA ALA A 90 1.13 4.63 -6.79
C ALA A 90 -0.05 3.67 -6.63
N ALA A 91 0.18 2.45 -6.16
CA ALA A 91 -0.87 1.46 -5.94
C ALA A 91 -1.85 1.87 -4.82
N ILE A 92 -1.33 2.39 -3.70
CA ILE A 92 -2.15 2.91 -2.60
C ILE A 92 -2.95 4.13 -3.08
N VAL A 93 -2.30 5.09 -3.76
CA VAL A 93 -3.00 6.28 -4.29
C VAL A 93 -4.07 5.88 -5.29
N LEU A 94 -3.77 4.96 -6.21
CA LEU A 94 -4.73 4.48 -7.19
C LEU A 94 -5.95 3.87 -6.50
N ARG A 95 -5.73 2.99 -5.52
CA ARG A 95 -6.82 2.35 -4.80
C ARG A 95 -7.67 3.36 -4.03
N ALA A 96 -7.04 4.27 -3.28
CA ALA A 96 -7.75 5.29 -2.53
C ALA A 96 -8.57 6.22 -3.46
N ALA A 97 -7.97 6.65 -4.58
CA ALA A 97 -8.63 7.53 -5.55
C ALA A 97 -9.80 6.83 -6.28
N GLN A 98 -9.66 5.55 -6.64
CA GLN A 98 -10.74 4.74 -7.21
C GLN A 98 -11.95 4.65 -6.26
N SER A 99 -11.70 4.46 -4.96
CA SER A 99 -12.78 4.40 -3.94
C SER A 99 -13.44 5.76 -3.70
N ALA A 100 -12.66 6.84 -3.81
CA ALA A 100 -13.14 8.20 -3.59
C ALA A 100 -13.89 8.80 -4.77
N LEU A 101 -13.46 8.54 -6.01
CA LEU A 101 -13.98 9.20 -7.22
C LEU A 101 -15.52 9.14 -7.34
N PRO A 102 -16.21 7.99 -7.12
CA PRO A 102 -17.67 7.92 -7.30
C PRO A 102 -18.48 8.77 -6.33
N VAL A 103 -17.92 9.11 -5.16
CA VAL A 103 -18.64 9.78 -4.07
C VAL A 103 -18.10 11.17 -3.72
N ALA A 104 -16.95 11.54 -4.29
CA ALA A 104 -16.33 12.83 -4.09
C ALA A 104 -17.21 13.97 -4.64
N SER A 105 -17.07 15.18 -4.08
CA SER A 105 -17.64 16.39 -4.66
C SER A 105 -17.06 16.63 -6.06
N GLN A 106 -17.80 17.32 -6.93
CA GLN A 106 -17.39 17.53 -8.33
C GLN A 106 -15.97 18.12 -8.48
N GLU A 107 -15.60 19.08 -7.61
CA GLU A 107 -14.25 19.65 -7.59
C GLU A 107 -13.18 18.60 -7.22
N ARG A 108 -13.47 17.73 -6.24
CA ARG A 108 -12.55 16.68 -5.82
C ARG A 108 -12.50 15.51 -6.81
N GLN A 109 -13.57 15.22 -7.53
CA GLN A 109 -13.58 14.21 -8.59
C GLN A 109 -12.53 14.52 -9.66
N ASN A 110 -12.38 15.79 -10.03
CA ASN A 110 -11.35 16.25 -10.96
C ASN A 110 -9.92 15.90 -10.47
N LEU A 111 -9.65 16.08 -9.19
CA LEU A 111 -8.36 15.73 -8.58
C LEU A 111 -8.16 14.22 -8.49
N MET A 112 -9.20 13.46 -8.12
CA MET A 112 -9.16 11.99 -8.11
C MET A 112 -8.93 11.41 -9.51
N ALA A 113 -9.55 12.00 -10.53
CA ALA A 113 -9.36 11.61 -11.92
C ALA A 113 -7.90 11.83 -12.39
N ILE A 114 -7.28 12.96 -12.04
CA ILE A 114 -5.85 13.18 -12.31
C ILE A 114 -5.00 12.14 -11.56
N ALA A 115 -5.28 11.90 -10.28
CA ALA A 115 -4.53 10.94 -9.46
C ALA A 115 -4.60 9.53 -10.04
N ILE A 116 -5.77 9.08 -10.48
CA ILE A 116 -5.97 7.78 -11.15
C ILE A 116 -5.13 7.69 -12.42
N LEU A 117 -5.21 8.69 -13.32
CA LEU A 117 -4.45 8.66 -14.59
C LEU A 117 -2.93 8.63 -14.36
N GLN A 118 -2.43 9.41 -13.40
CA GLN A 118 -0.99 9.44 -13.10
C GLN A 118 -0.52 8.17 -12.40
N ALA A 119 -1.32 7.61 -11.49
CA ALA A 119 -0.98 6.37 -10.81
C ALA A 119 -1.02 5.17 -11.77
N GLU A 120 -1.97 5.12 -12.71
CA GLU A 120 -2.00 4.13 -13.80
C GLU A 120 -0.73 4.17 -14.64
N VAL A 121 -0.23 5.36 -14.99
CA VAL A 121 1.05 5.50 -15.69
C VAL A 121 2.23 5.04 -14.83
N SER A 122 2.24 5.33 -13.53
CA SER A 122 3.30 4.87 -12.62
C SER A 122 3.34 3.35 -12.48
N LEU A 123 2.17 2.68 -12.50
CA LEU A 123 2.09 1.22 -12.40
C LEU A 123 2.32 0.54 -13.76
N ASN A 124 1.86 1.15 -14.84
CA ASN A 124 2.01 0.67 -16.20
C ASN A 124 2.37 1.84 -17.15
N PRO A 125 3.66 2.07 -17.41
CA PRO A 125 4.10 3.13 -18.32
C PRO A 125 3.57 3.02 -19.76
N ALA A 126 3.04 1.86 -20.17
CA ALA A 126 2.38 1.71 -21.47
C ALA A 126 1.05 2.50 -21.56
N VAL A 127 0.42 2.83 -20.43
CA VAL A 127 -0.78 3.68 -20.39
C VAL A 127 -0.51 5.06 -20.99
N ALA A 128 0.69 5.62 -20.75
CA ALA A 128 1.10 6.87 -21.37
C ALA A 128 1.18 6.81 -22.91
N ARG A 129 1.30 5.59 -23.47
CA ARG A 129 1.33 5.31 -24.92
C ARG A 129 0.00 4.79 -25.46
N GLY A 130 -1.07 4.82 -24.67
CA GLY A 130 -2.40 4.41 -25.08
C GLY A 130 -2.81 2.99 -24.71
N ALA A 131 -2.07 2.30 -23.82
CA ALA A 131 -2.57 1.05 -23.25
C ALA A 131 -3.85 1.30 -22.42
N GLU A 132 -4.67 0.26 -22.28
CA GLU A 132 -5.89 0.33 -21.50
C GLU A 132 -5.61 0.53 -20.00
N LEU A 133 -6.52 1.24 -19.34
CA LEU A 133 -6.51 1.41 -17.88
C LEU A 133 -6.91 0.09 -17.20
N SER A 134 -6.54 -0.07 -15.93
CA SER A 134 -7.05 -1.20 -15.15
C SER A 134 -8.59 -1.21 -15.08
N ALA A 135 -9.17 -2.39 -14.90
CA ALA A 135 -10.62 -2.55 -14.74
C ALA A 135 -11.17 -1.72 -13.58
N GLY A 136 -10.43 -1.57 -12.48
CA GLY A 136 -10.82 -0.73 -11.34
C GLY A 136 -10.90 0.75 -11.68
N SER A 137 -9.94 1.27 -12.45
CA SER A 137 -9.98 2.67 -12.90
C SER A 137 -11.08 2.91 -13.91
N ARG A 138 -11.30 1.95 -14.81
CA ARG A 138 -12.41 2.05 -15.76
C ARG A 138 -13.74 2.10 -15.03
N HIS A 139 -13.97 1.18 -14.10
CA HIS A 139 -15.16 1.16 -13.27
C HIS A 139 -15.37 2.48 -12.51
N ALA A 140 -14.31 3.03 -11.90
CA ALA A 140 -14.40 4.32 -11.21
C ALA A 140 -14.78 5.46 -12.17
N PHE A 141 -14.23 5.48 -13.39
CA PHE A 141 -14.57 6.49 -14.41
C PHE A 141 -15.98 6.35 -14.98
N ASP A 142 -16.55 5.14 -15.03
CA ASP A 142 -17.94 4.95 -15.45
C ASP A 142 -18.92 5.69 -14.50
N HIS A 143 -18.56 5.90 -13.24
CA HIS A 143 -19.33 6.71 -12.28
C HIS A 143 -19.10 8.23 -12.42
N ALA A 144 -17.97 8.66 -12.98
CA ALA A 144 -17.60 10.07 -13.09
C ALA A 144 -16.99 10.41 -14.48
N PRO A 145 -17.71 10.18 -15.59
CA PRO A 145 -17.15 10.34 -16.93
C PRO A 145 -16.84 11.80 -17.28
N ALA A 146 -17.51 12.76 -16.62
CA ALA A 146 -17.20 14.18 -16.76
C ALA A 146 -15.83 14.53 -16.15
N ALA A 147 -15.48 13.94 -15.00
CA ALA A 147 -14.20 14.14 -14.35
C ALA A 147 -13.05 13.54 -15.18
N GLU A 148 -13.27 12.38 -15.81
CA GLU A 148 -12.29 11.79 -16.74
C GLU A 148 -11.98 12.74 -17.90
N ARG A 149 -13.03 13.20 -18.62
CA ARG A 149 -12.88 14.12 -19.74
C ARG A 149 -12.20 15.42 -19.33
N TRP A 150 -12.60 15.96 -18.17
CA TRP A 150 -11.99 17.16 -17.62
C TRP A 150 -10.50 16.95 -17.34
N ALA A 151 -10.13 15.86 -16.65
CA ALA A 151 -8.74 15.58 -16.26
C ALA A 151 -7.85 15.40 -17.49
N ARG A 152 -8.31 14.64 -18.50
CA ARG A 152 -7.58 14.46 -19.76
C ARG A 152 -7.32 15.78 -20.47
N ARG A 153 -8.34 16.64 -20.58
CA ARG A 153 -8.20 17.98 -21.19
C ARG A 153 -7.25 18.86 -20.39
N PHE A 154 -7.40 18.89 -19.06
CA PHE A 154 -6.56 19.69 -18.17
C PHE A 154 -5.08 19.26 -18.29
N MET A 155 -4.81 17.96 -18.25
CA MET A 155 -3.44 17.43 -18.40
C MET A 155 -2.85 17.69 -19.78
N ALA A 156 -3.67 17.68 -20.84
CA ALA A 156 -3.23 18.05 -22.18
C ALA A 156 -2.83 19.54 -22.25
N GLN A 157 -3.66 20.42 -21.70
CA GLN A 157 -3.39 21.86 -21.65
C GLN A 157 -2.18 22.21 -20.77
N ALA A 158 -2.00 21.49 -19.67
CA ALA A 158 -0.89 21.68 -18.75
C ALA A 158 0.42 20.99 -19.21
N GLY A 159 0.42 20.23 -20.30
CA GLY A 159 1.59 19.48 -20.77
C GLY A 159 2.02 18.34 -19.83
N THR A 160 1.09 17.81 -19.03
CA THR A 160 1.35 16.74 -18.04
C THR A 160 0.74 15.39 -18.43
N THR A 161 0.23 15.27 -19.65
CA THR A 161 -0.30 14.01 -20.19
C THR A 161 0.78 12.94 -20.18
N GLY A 162 0.44 11.75 -19.66
CA GLY A 162 1.37 10.62 -19.58
C GLY A 162 2.50 10.80 -18.57
N GLN A 163 2.48 11.82 -17.71
CA GLN A 163 3.43 11.93 -16.61
C GLN A 163 3.05 10.98 -15.46
N PRO A 164 4.03 10.30 -14.85
CA PRO A 164 3.79 9.47 -13.68
C PRO A 164 3.41 10.33 -12.47
N LEU A 165 2.84 9.65 -11.47
CA LEU A 165 2.53 10.25 -10.18
C LEU A 165 3.81 10.76 -9.51
N ARG A 166 3.76 11.98 -9.00
CA ARG A 166 4.87 12.60 -8.28
C ARG A 166 4.87 12.12 -6.82
N GLU A 167 6.00 11.58 -6.37
CA GLU A 167 6.20 11.11 -4.98
C GLU A 167 5.76 12.14 -3.93
N ARG A 168 6.20 13.41 -4.06
CA ARG A 168 5.82 14.50 -3.14
C ARG A 168 4.30 14.78 -3.04
N ALA A 169 3.50 14.24 -3.95
CA ALA A 169 2.04 14.41 -3.96
C ALA A 169 1.30 13.22 -3.35
N THR A 170 1.93 12.06 -3.17
CA THR A 170 1.25 10.79 -2.82
C THR A 170 0.51 10.90 -1.49
N SER A 171 1.18 11.37 -0.44
CA SER A 171 0.57 11.57 0.89
C SER A 171 -0.62 12.52 0.87
N LYS A 172 -0.53 13.63 0.10
CA LYS A 172 -1.62 14.61 0.00
C LYS A 172 -2.82 14.05 -0.76
N LEU A 173 -2.58 13.31 -1.84
CA LEU A 173 -3.64 12.71 -2.65
C LEU A 173 -4.34 11.57 -1.90
N ALA A 174 -3.59 10.74 -1.19
CA ALA A 174 -4.15 9.69 -0.35
C ALA A 174 -5.02 10.27 0.78
N ALA A 175 -4.54 11.31 1.48
CA ALA A 175 -5.32 12.01 2.50
C ALA A 175 -6.59 12.65 1.90
N LEU A 176 -6.47 13.34 0.76
CA LEU A 176 -7.59 13.96 0.06
C LEU A 176 -8.64 12.92 -0.38
N ALA A 177 -8.21 11.72 -0.81
CA ALA A 177 -9.12 10.64 -1.16
C ALA A 177 -9.94 10.17 0.06
N VAL A 178 -9.28 9.97 1.21
CA VAL A 178 -9.98 9.61 2.46
C VAL A 178 -10.94 10.71 2.89
N GLU A 179 -10.51 11.99 2.84
CA GLU A 179 -11.38 13.14 3.13
C GLU A 179 -12.57 13.22 2.17
N SER A 180 -12.38 12.88 0.89
CA SER A 180 -13.45 12.87 -0.10
C SER A 180 -14.52 11.83 0.21
N VAL A 181 -14.13 10.65 0.70
CA VAL A 181 -15.07 9.63 1.18
C VAL A 181 -15.75 10.08 2.47
N ALA A 182 -14.98 10.61 3.43
CA ALA A 182 -15.51 11.00 4.74
C ALA A 182 -16.53 12.15 4.68
N THR A 183 -16.39 13.06 3.72
CA THR A 183 -17.32 14.18 3.54
C THR A 183 -18.36 13.92 2.45
N ALA A 184 -18.47 12.68 1.95
CA ALA A 184 -19.48 12.34 0.96
C ALA A 184 -20.88 12.42 1.57
N CYS A 185 -21.85 12.95 0.82
CA CYS A 185 -23.25 13.00 1.23
C CYS A 185 -23.96 11.66 0.97
N THR A 186 -23.40 10.55 1.47
CA THR A 186 -23.96 9.21 1.31
C THR A 186 -24.21 8.56 2.68
N PRO A 187 -25.20 7.65 2.81
CA PRO A 187 -25.49 7.01 4.09
C PRO A 187 -24.45 5.96 4.51
N ASP A 188 -23.56 5.56 3.61
CA ASP A 188 -22.62 4.44 3.75
C ASP A 188 -21.15 4.89 3.92
N VAL A 189 -20.92 6.14 4.34
CA VAL A 189 -19.56 6.71 4.51
C VAL A 189 -18.66 5.82 5.37
N ASP A 190 -19.18 5.33 6.49
CA ASP A 190 -18.43 4.49 7.42
C ASP A 190 -17.98 3.17 6.79
N ASP A 191 -18.85 2.51 6.04
CA ASP A 191 -18.52 1.28 5.31
C ASP A 191 -17.47 1.55 4.22
N ARG A 192 -17.58 2.69 3.54
CA ARG A 192 -16.60 3.09 2.52
C ARG A 192 -15.23 3.37 3.11
N LEU A 193 -15.15 4.01 4.28
CA LEU A 193 -13.87 4.24 4.97
C LEU A 193 -13.20 2.93 5.38
N VAL A 194 -13.96 1.99 5.94
CA VAL A 194 -13.46 0.66 6.32
C VAL A 194 -12.99 -0.12 5.08
N HIS A 195 -13.77 -0.11 3.99
CA HIS A 195 -13.41 -0.77 2.74
C HIS A 195 -12.18 -0.12 2.08
N LEU A 196 -12.10 1.20 2.04
CA LEU A 196 -10.95 1.92 1.51
C LEU A 196 -9.66 1.51 2.24
N LEU A 197 -9.67 1.52 3.58
CA LEU A 197 -8.49 1.10 4.33
C LEU A 197 -8.15 -0.37 4.04
N ARG A 198 -9.15 -1.26 4.01
CA ARG A 198 -8.95 -2.69 3.75
C ARG A 198 -8.33 -2.95 2.38
N ASP A 199 -8.80 -2.23 1.37
CA ASP A 199 -8.27 -2.36 0.02
C ASP A 199 -6.85 -1.81 -0.09
N CYS A 200 -6.54 -0.71 0.61
CA CYS A 200 -5.19 -0.17 0.72
C CYS A 200 -4.22 -1.15 1.43
N ILE A 201 -4.67 -1.81 2.50
CA ILE A 201 -3.89 -2.88 3.16
C ILE A 201 -3.67 -4.05 2.18
N THR A 202 -4.74 -4.49 1.52
CA THR A 202 -4.70 -5.61 0.57
C THR A 202 -3.71 -5.35 -0.55
N VAL A 203 -3.78 -4.19 -1.21
CA VAL A 203 -2.86 -3.86 -2.31
C VAL A 203 -1.42 -3.77 -1.83
N THR A 204 -1.17 -3.20 -0.64
CA THR A 204 0.18 -3.13 -0.07
C THR A 204 0.73 -4.54 0.23
N SER A 205 -0.11 -5.47 0.69
CA SER A 205 0.30 -6.85 0.99
C SER A 205 0.73 -7.66 -0.23
N LEU A 206 0.24 -7.31 -1.42
CA LEU A 206 0.66 -7.96 -2.66
C LEU A 206 2.14 -7.70 -2.96
N TYR A 207 2.62 -6.49 -2.69
CA TYR A 207 4.02 -6.13 -2.90
C TYR A 207 4.98 -6.84 -1.94
N VAL A 208 4.57 -7.09 -0.68
CA VAL A 208 5.41 -7.88 0.24
C VAL A 208 5.54 -9.33 -0.21
N ARG A 209 4.47 -9.90 -0.79
CA ARG A 209 4.53 -11.26 -1.35
C ARG A 209 5.46 -11.31 -2.56
N ASP A 210 5.39 -10.31 -3.43
CA ASP A 210 6.28 -10.21 -4.59
C ASP A 210 7.75 -10.06 -4.17
N ASP A 211 8.05 -9.23 -3.16
CA ASP A 211 9.40 -9.06 -2.59
C ASP A 211 9.95 -10.40 -2.03
N ALA A 212 9.11 -11.19 -1.35
CA ALA A 212 9.48 -12.50 -0.81
C ALA A 212 9.75 -13.55 -1.91
N VAL A 213 8.94 -13.55 -2.97
CA VAL A 213 9.13 -14.44 -4.13
C VAL A 213 10.41 -14.08 -4.88
N ALA A 214 10.66 -12.80 -5.14
CA ALA A 214 11.86 -12.32 -5.81
C ALA A 214 13.15 -12.68 -5.02
N THR A 215 13.11 -12.56 -3.70
CA THR A 215 14.23 -12.94 -2.82
C THR A 215 14.50 -14.45 -2.89
N THR A 216 13.45 -15.27 -2.90
CA THR A 216 13.57 -16.74 -2.97
C THR A 216 14.13 -17.22 -4.31
N THR A 217 13.67 -16.64 -5.43
CA THR A 217 14.18 -16.97 -6.78
C THR A 217 15.65 -16.57 -6.95
N THR A 218 16.05 -15.42 -6.40
CA THR A 218 17.45 -14.97 -6.43
C THR A 218 18.35 -15.94 -5.66
N ALA A 219 17.97 -16.30 -4.42
CA ALA A 219 18.73 -17.25 -3.60
C ALA A 219 18.87 -18.64 -4.26
N ALA A 220 17.81 -19.15 -4.89
CA ALA A 220 17.85 -20.43 -5.62
C ALA A 220 18.76 -20.38 -6.87
N THR A 221 18.80 -19.24 -7.56
CA THR A 221 19.68 -19.04 -8.74
C THR A 221 21.14 -18.96 -8.32
N THR A 222 21.46 -18.24 -7.23
CA THR A 222 22.82 -18.17 -6.68
C THR A 222 23.31 -19.53 -6.21
N ALA A 223 22.48 -20.30 -5.50
CA ALA A 223 22.82 -21.65 -5.05
C ALA A 223 23.08 -22.62 -6.24
N ALA A 224 22.31 -22.51 -7.33
CA ALA A 224 22.55 -23.31 -8.53
C ALA A 224 23.88 -22.94 -9.23
N SER A 225 24.26 -21.66 -9.21
CA SER A 225 25.52 -21.19 -9.79
C SER A 225 26.74 -21.62 -8.96
N GLU A 226 26.64 -21.65 -7.63
CA GLU A 226 27.74 -22.11 -6.75
C GLU A 226 27.99 -23.62 -6.81
N VAL A 227 26.94 -24.42 -7.01
CA VAL A 227 27.05 -25.88 -7.22
C VAL A 227 27.65 -26.19 -8.60
N GLY A 228 27.38 -25.38 -9.62
CA GLY A 228 27.99 -25.48 -10.95
C GLY A 228 29.50 -25.26 -10.94
N THR A 229 29.96 -24.18 -10.29
CA THR A 229 31.39 -23.82 -10.21
C THR A 229 32.20 -24.83 -9.39
N SER A 230 31.61 -25.42 -8.35
CA SER A 230 32.26 -26.45 -7.53
C SER A 230 32.42 -27.80 -8.23
N ARG A 231 31.60 -28.08 -9.26
CA ARG A 231 31.66 -29.33 -10.03
C ARG A 231 32.68 -29.29 -11.16
N GLU A 232 32.96 -28.13 -11.75
CA GLU A 232 34.01 -27.97 -12.78
C GLU A 232 35.43 -27.99 -12.21
N VAL A 233 35.66 -27.44 -11.00
CA VAL A 233 37.01 -27.44 -10.39
C VAL A 233 37.46 -28.84 -9.95
N ARG A 234 36.54 -29.78 -9.70
CA ARG A 234 36.89 -31.15 -9.27
C ARG A 234 37.24 -32.08 -10.43
N VAL A 235 36.88 -31.76 -11.67
CA VAL A 235 37.14 -32.61 -12.84
C VAL A 235 38.54 -32.38 -13.43
N THR A 236 39.16 -31.22 -13.21
CA THR A 236 40.49 -30.91 -13.76
C THR A 236 41.67 -31.37 -12.90
N ALA A 237 41.43 -31.86 -11.68
CA ALA A 237 42.49 -32.27 -10.74
C ALA A 237 42.85 -33.78 -10.76
N ASP A 238 42.12 -34.63 -11.48
CA ASP A 238 42.29 -36.10 -11.43
C ASP A 238 42.99 -36.71 -12.67
N SER A 239 43.59 -35.89 -13.55
CA SER A 239 44.24 -36.36 -14.80
C SER A 239 45.78 -36.23 -14.81
N ALA A 240 46.44 -36.11 -13.66
CA ALA A 240 47.90 -35.95 -13.60
C ALA A 240 48.57 -36.87 -12.58
N ALA A 241 48.38 -38.18 -12.68
CA ALA A 241 49.29 -39.16 -12.08
C ALA A 241 49.07 -40.57 -12.66
N ARG A 242 49.76 -40.91 -13.74
CA ARG A 242 50.20 -42.28 -14.08
C ARG A 242 51.08 -42.24 -15.34
N THR A 243 52.39 -42.17 -15.13
CA THR A 243 53.36 -42.64 -16.13
C THR A 243 54.35 -43.55 -15.39
N GLU A 244 54.31 -44.83 -15.75
CA GLU A 244 55.16 -45.91 -15.25
C GLU A 244 56.63 -45.73 -15.65
N PRO A 245 57.60 -46.34 -14.94
CA PRO A 245 58.98 -46.43 -15.38
C PRO A 245 59.20 -47.69 -16.23
N ALA A 246 59.81 -47.52 -17.40
CA ALA A 246 60.39 -48.60 -18.19
C ALA A 246 61.89 -48.71 -17.89
N THR A 247 62.32 -49.94 -17.64
CA THR A 247 63.68 -50.45 -17.46
C THR A 247 64.63 -50.15 -18.63
N ALA A 248 65.85 -49.73 -18.31
CA ALA A 248 67.12 -50.27 -18.81
C ALA A 248 68.27 -49.82 -17.89
#